data_AF-A0A7Y7ITN9-F1
#
_entry.id   AF-A0A7Y7ITN9-F1
#
_cell.length_a   1.000
_cell.length_b   1.000
_cell.length_c   1.000
_cell.angle_alpha   90.00
_cell.angle_beta   90.00
_cell.angle_gamma   90.00
#
_symmetry.space_group_name_H-M   'P 1'
#
loop_
_entity.id
_entity.type
_entity.pdbx_description
1 polymer ?
#
loop_
_entity_poly.entity_id
_entity_poly.type
_entity_poly.pdbx_seq_one_letter_code
_entity_poly.pdbx_strand_id
1 'polypeptide(L)'
;SDAAGGGSAGFAATGRAYVRFALANPALFRLIFASPCQDGAPGGAFPPEALALLRANAAASVGDDQDSDAARIASIRAWSLVHGLAMLMLDGQVPVDDALIEAVIDRGPRPMP
;
A
#
# COMPACT_ATOMS: atom_id res chain seq x y z
N SER A 1 11.00 -20.67 6.91
CA SER A 1 9.91 -21.28 6.15
C SER A 1 9.19 -20.18 5.41
N ASP A 2 9.03 -20.31 4.10
CA ASP A 2 8.06 -19.54 3.31
C ASP A 2 6.68 -19.78 3.90
N ALA A 3 6.27 -18.94 4.87
CA ALA A 3 4.97 -19.03 5.46
C ALA A 3 3.93 -18.55 4.43
N ALA A 4 3.47 -19.51 3.62
CA ALA A 4 2.21 -19.52 2.90
C ALA A 4 1.79 -18.18 2.26
N GLY A 5 2.45 -17.80 1.15
CA GLY A 5 1.88 -16.88 0.15
C GLY A 5 1.59 -15.42 0.53
N GLY A 6 1.83 -14.99 1.78
CA GLY A 6 1.42 -13.67 2.29
C GLY A 6 2.54 -12.93 3.02
N GLY A 7 3.56 -12.51 2.28
CA GLY A 7 4.67 -11.68 2.77
C GLY A 7 5.04 -10.63 1.72
N SER A 8 6.33 -10.55 1.34
CA SER A 8 6.79 -9.66 0.27
C SER A 8 6.04 -9.84 -1.06
N ALA A 9 5.76 -11.08 -1.46
CA ALA A 9 4.98 -11.38 -2.68
C ALA A 9 3.52 -10.91 -2.57
N GLY A 10 2.92 -11.05 -1.38
CA GLY A 10 1.58 -10.55 -1.09
C GLY A 10 1.53 -9.03 -1.13
N PHE A 11 2.52 -8.36 -0.52
CA PHE A 11 2.69 -6.91 -0.62
C PHE A 11 2.86 -6.45 -2.07
N ALA A 12 3.66 -7.16 -2.86
CA ALA A 12 3.91 -6.81 -4.24
C ALA A 12 2.62 -6.87 -5.08
N ALA A 13 1.85 -7.95 -4.95
CA ALA A 13 0.58 -8.10 -5.64
C ALA A 13 -0.44 -7.02 -5.21
N THR A 14 -0.62 -6.81 -3.91
CA THR A 14 -1.62 -5.85 -3.40
C THR A 14 -1.20 -4.39 -3.64
N GLY A 15 0.09 -4.09 -3.57
CA GLY A 15 0.63 -2.77 -3.89
C GLY A 15 0.40 -2.39 -5.34
N ARG A 16 0.64 -3.31 -6.28
CA ARG A 16 0.39 -3.04 -7.72
C ARG A 16 -1.10 -2.82 -7.98
N ALA A 17 -1.96 -3.63 -7.36
CA ALA A 17 -3.41 -3.46 -7.44
C ALA A 17 -3.87 -2.10 -6.88
N TYR A 18 -3.28 -1.65 -5.77
CA TYR A 18 -3.56 -0.34 -5.17
C TYR A 18 -3.26 0.81 -6.14
N VAL A 19 -2.07 0.81 -6.76
CA VAL A 19 -1.67 1.89 -7.70
C VAL A 19 -2.53 1.84 -8.97
N ARG A 20 -2.75 0.64 -9.54
CA ARG A 20 -3.61 0.46 -10.72
C ARG A 20 -5.05 0.91 -10.44
N PHE A 21 -5.59 0.65 -9.25
CA PHE A 21 -6.90 1.15 -8.83
C PHE A 21 -6.95 2.68 -8.80
N ALA A 22 -5.93 3.33 -8.22
CA ALA A 22 -5.84 4.79 -8.16
C ALA A 22 -5.85 5.42 -9.55
N LEU A 23 -5.08 4.85 -10.48
CA LEU A 23 -4.98 5.30 -11.87
C LEU A 23 -6.27 5.06 -12.66
N ALA A 24 -6.95 3.93 -12.44
CA ALA A 24 -8.21 3.61 -13.08
C ALA A 24 -9.38 4.44 -12.54
N ASN A 25 -9.29 4.94 -11.30
CA ASN A 25 -10.38 5.67 -10.64
C ASN A 25 -9.89 6.99 -9.98
N PRO A 26 -9.31 7.96 -10.71
CA PRO A 26 -8.67 9.14 -10.12
C PRO A 26 -9.58 9.98 -9.22
N ALA A 27 -10.82 10.25 -9.67
CA ALA A 27 -11.77 11.07 -8.93
C ALA A 27 -12.22 10.40 -7.62
N LEU A 28 -12.49 9.09 -7.68
CA LEU A 28 -12.84 8.30 -6.50
C LEU A 28 -11.66 8.20 -5.53
N PHE A 29 -10.46 7.93 -6.04
CA PHE A 29 -9.26 7.85 -5.22
C PHE A 29 -9.00 9.18 -4.50
N ARG A 30 -9.08 10.32 -5.21
CA ARG A 30 -8.96 11.65 -4.59
C ARG A 30 -10.08 11.90 -3.58
N LEU A 31 -11.32 11.51 -3.86
CA LEU A 31 -12.44 11.67 -2.93
C LEU A 31 -12.20 10.94 -1.61
N ILE A 32 -11.74 9.69 -1.65
CA ILE A 32 -11.50 8.88 -0.45
C ILE A 32 -10.44 9.52 0.46
N PHE A 33 -9.45 10.19 -0.11
CA PHE A 33 -8.37 10.84 0.65
C PHE A 33 -8.56 12.36 0.84
N ALA A 34 -9.63 12.96 0.31
CA ALA A 34 -9.89 14.40 0.43
C ALA A 34 -10.53 14.78 1.78
N SER A 35 -11.18 13.83 2.47
CA SER A 35 -11.75 14.08 3.79
C SER A 35 -10.80 13.56 4.89
N PRO A 36 -10.38 14.41 5.84
CA PRO A 36 -9.77 13.88 7.06
C PRO A 36 -10.77 12.94 7.74
N CYS A 37 -10.27 11.82 8.25
CA CYS A 37 -11.06 10.86 9.02
C CYS A 37 -11.79 11.65 10.13
N GLN A 38 -13.11 11.84 9.99
CA GLN A 38 -13.90 12.47 11.04
C GLN A 38 -13.88 11.52 12.25
N ASP A 39 -13.58 12.07 13.42
CA ASP A 39 -13.31 11.36 14.67
C ASP A 39 -14.17 10.10 14.84
N GLY A 40 -13.53 8.93 14.75
CA GLY A 40 -14.10 7.65 15.16
C GLY A 40 -14.93 6.86 14.14
N ALA A 41 -15.17 7.36 12.93
CA ALA A 41 -15.78 6.54 11.87
C ALA A 41 -14.69 5.83 11.05
N PRO A 42 -14.82 4.51 10.72
CA PRO A 42 -13.93 3.89 9.75
C PRO A 42 -14.10 4.64 8.43
N GLY A 43 -13.06 5.40 8.04
CA GLY A 43 -13.05 6.30 6.90
C GLY A 43 -13.68 5.66 5.67
N GLY A 44 -14.62 6.40 5.06
CA GLY A 44 -15.58 5.90 4.09
C GLY A 44 -14.96 5.10 2.95
N ALA A 45 -15.60 3.98 2.63
CA ALA A 45 -15.62 3.23 1.37
C ALA A 45 -14.39 3.36 0.43
N PHE A 46 -13.17 3.32 0.96
CA PHE A 46 -12.06 2.65 0.26
C PHE A 46 -12.47 1.19 0.14
N PRO A 47 -12.05 0.40 -0.87
CA PRO A 47 -12.16 -1.05 -0.73
C PRO A 47 -11.29 -1.40 0.48
N PRO A 48 -11.88 -1.63 1.68
CA PRO A 48 -11.12 -1.70 2.92
C PRO A 48 -10.07 -2.80 2.82
N GLU A 49 -10.39 -3.79 2.00
CA GLU A 49 -9.63 -4.95 1.62
C GLU A 49 -8.27 -4.65 0.99
N ALA A 50 -8.13 -3.77 -0.01
CA ALA A 50 -6.82 -3.59 -0.66
C ALA A 50 -5.79 -2.93 0.27
N LEU A 51 -6.22 -1.93 1.05
CA LEU A 51 -5.39 -1.28 2.05
C LEU A 51 -5.16 -2.19 3.27
N ALA A 52 -6.18 -2.92 3.72
CA ALA A 52 -6.04 -3.89 4.81
C ALA A 52 -5.09 -5.03 4.43
N LEU A 53 -5.21 -5.60 3.23
CA LEU A 53 -4.33 -6.64 2.73
C LEU A 53 -2.90 -6.12 2.53
N LEU A 54 -2.73 -4.90 2.01
CA LEU A 54 -1.40 -4.26 1.93
C LEU A 54 -0.75 -4.17 3.32
N ARG A 55 -1.48 -3.66 4.31
CA ARG A 55 -0.97 -3.50 5.69
C ARG A 55 -0.70 -4.87 6.34
N ALA A 56 -1.60 -5.83 6.20
CA ALA A 56 -1.44 -7.18 6.71
C ALA A 56 -0.22 -7.90 6.11
N ASN A 57 -0.04 -7.83 4.78
CA ASN A 57 1.11 -8.43 4.11
C ASN A 57 2.44 -7.73 4.49
N ALA A 58 2.40 -6.41 4.69
CA ALA A 58 3.58 -5.66 5.16
C ALA A 58 3.94 -6.01 6.61
N ALA A 59 2.96 -6.10 7.50
CA ALA A 59 3.15 -6.55 8.89
C ALA A 59 3.69 -7.98 8.95
N ALA A 60 3.14 -8.91 8.15
CA ALA A 60 3.61 -10.28 8.09
C ALA A 60 5.06 -10.41 7.58
N SER A 61 5.55 -9.44 6.81
CA SER A 61 6.91 -9.49 6.24
C SER A 61 8.04 -9.32 7.27
N VAL A 62 7.75 -8.75 8.45
CA VAL A 62 8.75 -8.53 9.51
C VAL A 62 8.82 -9.66 10.54
N GLY A 63 7.93 -10.66 10.47
CA GLY A 63 7.98 -11.87 11.31
C GLY A 63 7.66 -11.68 12.80
N ASP A 64 7.39 -10.44 13.23
CA ASP A 64 7.01 -10.07 14.60
C ASP A 64 5.49 -10.24 14.85
N ASP A 65 5.10 -10.08 16.12
CA ASP A 65 3.70 -9.85 16.52
C ASP A 65 3.07 -8.73 15.66
N GLN A 66 1.82 -8.91 15.23
CA GLN A 66 1.12 -7.94 14.36
C GLN A 66 0.93 -6.59 15.06
N ASP A 67 0.93 -6.59 16.40
CA ASP A 67 0.83 -5.41 17.24
C ASP A 67 2.20 -4.78 17.58
N SER A 68 3.31 -5.31 17.03
CA SER A 68 4.64 -4.76 17.27
C SER A 68 4.84 -3.39 16.59
N ASP A 69 5.72 -2.58 17.19
CA ASP A 69 6.14 -1.33 16.58
C ASP A 69 6.78 -1.55 15.19
N ALA A 70 7.48 -2.67 14.99
CA ALA A 70 8.06 -3.03 13.71
C ALA A 70 6.98 -3.31 12.65
N ALA A 71 5.93 -4.06 12.99
CA ALA A 71 4.80 -4.35 12.10
C ALA A 71 4.03 -3.07 11.73
N ARG A 72 3.83 -2.17 12.71
CA ARG A 72 3.22 -0.86 12.51
C ARG A 72 4.05 0.04 11.59
N ILE A 73 5.36 0.11 11.79
CA ILE A 73 6.28 0.87 10.94
C ILE A 73 6.30 0.28 9.52
N ALA A 74 6.38 -1.04 9.37
CA ALA A 74 6.35 -1.70 8.07
C ALA A 74 5.06 -1.38 7.30
N SER A 75 3.92 -1.42 7.98
CA SER A 75 2.60 -1.07 7.42
C SER A 75 2.54 0.39 6.93
N ILE A 76 3.06 1.34 7.71
CA ILE A 76 3.11 2.75 7.33
C ILE A 76 4.04 2.93 6.12
N ARG A 77 5.23 2.33 6.12
CA ARG A 77 6.18 2.40 4.99
C ARG A 77 5.58 1.87 3.69
N ALA A 78 4.95 0.70 3.77
CA ALA A 78 4.25 0.08 2.64
C ALA A 78 3.16 1.00 2.08
N TRP A 79 2.34 1.58 2.95
CA TRP A 79 1.29 2.50 2.53
C TRP A 79 1.84 3.79 1.93
N SER A 80 2.85 4.42 2.55
CA SER A 80 3.50 5.62 2.02
C SER A 80 4.08 5.40 0.63
N LEU A 81 4.68 4.23 0.37
CA LEU A 81 5.25 3.90 -0.93
C LEU A 81 4.19 3.86 -2.03
N VAL A 82 3.13 3.05 -1.85
CA VAL A 82 2.10 2.88 -2.89
C VAL A 82 1.21 4.12 -3.04
N HIS A 83 0.92 4.81 -1.94
CA HIS A 83 0.16 6.05 -1.97
C HIS A 83 0.95 7.17 -2.64
N GLY A 84 2.24 7.32 -2.29
CA GLY A 84 3.13 8.29 -2.90
C GLY A 84 3.29 8.06 -4.41
N LEU A 85 3.55 6.82 -4.83
CA LEU A 85 3.65 6.49 -6.26
C LEU A 85 2.36 6.81 -7.03
N ALA A 86 1.20 6.44 -6.46
CA ALA A 86 -0.09 6.75 -7.06
C ALA A 86 -0.30 8.26 -7.24
N MET A 87 0.00 9.07 -6.21
CA MET A 87 -0.13 10.53 -6.27
C MET A 87 0.84 11.15 -7.29
N LEU A 88 2.12 10.72 -7.29
CA LEU A 88 3.11 11.19 -8.26
C LEU A 88 2.66 10.95 -9.71
N MET A 89 2.09 9.77 -10.00
CA MET A 89 1.57 9.44 -11.32
C MET A 89 0.29 10.22 -11.65
N LEU A 90 -0.65 10.33 -10.70
CA LEU A 90 -1.91 11.07 -10.87
C LEU A 90 -1.70 12.57 -11.08
N ASP A 91 -0.64 13.14 -10.51
CA ASP A 91 -0.27 14.55 -10.65
C ASP A 91 0.72 14.78 -11.82
N GLY A 92 1.06 13.74 -12.59
CA GLY A 92 1.92 13.84 -13.77
C GLY A 92 3.39 14.13 -13.48
N GLN A 93 3.84 13.91 -12.24
CA GLN A 93 5.23 14.14 -11.81
C GLN A 93 6.16 12.99 -12.23
N VAL A 94 5.58 11.81 -12.48
CA VAL A 94 6.26 10.64 -13.06
C VAL A 94 5.34 10.01 -14.11
N PRO A 95 5.90 9.31 -15.13
CA PRO A 95 5.08 8.68 -16.15
C PRO A 95 4.21 7.55 -15.58
N VAL A 96 3.02 7.39 -16.17
CA VAL A 96 2.18 6.21 -15.94
C VAL A 96 2.74 5.06 -16.78
N ASP A 97 3.52 4.20 -16.12
CA ASP A 97 4.16 3.04 -16.73
C ASP A 97 4.05 1.83 -15.79
N ASP A 98 3.46 0.75 -16.29
CA ASP A 98 3.22 -0.47 -15.51
C ASP A 98 4.54 -1.18 -15.13
N ALA A 99 5.56 -1.09 -15.97
CA ALA A 99 6.90 -1.61 -15.65
C ALA A 99 7.54 -0.83 -14.51
N LEU A 100 7.31 0.49 -14.44
CA LEU A 100 7.76 1.33 -13.33
C LEU A 100 6.99 0.99 -12.04
N ILE A 101 5.68 0.72 -12.12
CA ILE A 101 4.87 0.27 -10.99
C ILE A 101 5.45 -1.03 -10.41
N GLU A 102 5.71 -2.02 -11.27
CA GLU A 102 6.34 -3.28 -10.87
C GLU A 102 7.72 -3.06 -10.24
N ALA A 103 8.60 -2.30 -10.90
CA ALA A 103 9.95 -2.08 -10.42
C ALA A 103 10.04 -1.38 -9.06
N VAL A 104 9.17 -0.39 -8.80
CA VAL A 104 9.15 0.35 -7.52
C VAL A 104 8.58 -0.52 -6.40
N ILE A 105 7.54 -1.29 -6.67
CA ILE A 105 6.83 -2.08 -5.66
C ILE A 105 7.60 -3.37 -5.32
N ASP A 106 8.17 -4.04 -6.32
CA ASP A 106 8.89 -5.30 -6.11
C ASP A 106 10.26 -5.07 -5.43
N ARG A 107 10.78 -3.83 -5.48
CA ARG A 107 11.94 -3.37 -4.71
C ARG A 107 11.57 -2.73 -3.36
N GLY A 108 10.33 -2.95 -2.92
CA GLY A 108 9.75 -2.37 -1.70
C GLY A 108 10.54 -2.63 -0.40
N PRO A 109 10.11 -1.99 0.70
CA PRO A 109 10.96 -1.71 1.86
C PRO A 109 11.64 -2.95 2.42
N ARG A 110 12.96 -2.99 2.27
CA ARG A 110 13.82 -4.02 2.86
C ARG A 110 13.70 -3.98 4.40
N PRO A 111 13.62 -5.13 5.08
CA PRO A 111 13.66 -5.16 6.54
C PRO A 111 14.93 -4.48 7.05
N MET A 112 14.80 -3.68 8.11
CA MET A 112 15.95 -3.08 8.78
C MET A 112 16.71 -4.19 9.53
N PRO A 113 18.06 -4.13 9.56
CA PRO A 113 18.86 -5.06 10.35
C PRO A 113 18.62 -4.92 11.85
#